data_AF-A0A3D9ATN3-F1
#
_entry.id   AF-A0A3D9ATN3-F1
#
_cell.length_a   1.000
_cell.length_b   1.000
_cell.length_c   1.000
_cell.angle_alpha   90.00
_cell.angle_beta   90.00
_cell.angle_gamma   90.00
#
_symmetry.space_group_name_H-M   'P 1'
#
loop_
_entity.id
_entity.type
_entity.pdbx_description
1 polymer ?
#
loop_
_entity_poly.entity_id
_entity_poly.type
_entity_poly.pdbx_seq_one_letter_code
_entity_poly.pdbx_strand_id
1 'polypeptide(L)'
;MEYLTKDDLSEFKKELFDELQKVFVENSKNLDKNENKWDWLRSKEIRKLLAISPATLQNLRIGEKIRYKKILGSYYYNRNDLELLFKTE
;
A
#
# COMPACT_ATOMS: atom_id res chain seq x y z
N MET A 1 -4.82 49.84 -16.04
CA MET A 1 -5.18 48.45 -16.35
C MET A 1 -3.89 47.68 -16.47
N GLU A 2 -3.70 46.64 -15.68
CA GLU A 2 -2.55 45.76 -15.79
C GLU A 2 -2.79 44.85 -16.99
N TYR A 3 -1.89 44.90 -17.97
CA TYR A 3 -2.05 44.16 -19.22
C TYR A 3 -1.40 42.80 -19.06
N LEU A 4 -2.17 41.74 -19.30
CA LEU A 4 -1.66 40.38 -19.28
C LEU A 4 -0.57 40.23 -20.34
N THR A 5 0.64 39.94 -19.92
CA THR A 5 1.80 39.76 -20.81
C THR A 5 1.97 38.30 -21.18
N LYS A 6 2.76 38.04 -22.24
CA LYS A 6 3.12 36.67 -22.63
C LYS A 6 4.02 35.98 -21.59
N ASP A 7 4.75 36.78 -20.81
CA ASP A 7 5.62 36.28 -19.75
C ASP A 7 4.78 35.75 -18.58
N ASP A 8 3.73 36.47 -18.19
CA ASP A 8 2.78 36.03 -17.16
C ASP A 8 2.14 34.67 -17.52
N LEU A 9 1.78 34.47 -18.80
CA LEU A 9 1.24 33.20 -19.28
C LEU A 9 2.29 32.08 -19.28
N SER A 10 3.56 32.41 -19.50
CA SER A 10 4.65 31.43 -19.48
C SER A 10 5.01 31.02 -18.06
N GLU A 11 4.93 31.96 -17.11
CA GLU A 11 5.09 31.71 -15.68
C GLU A 11 3.94 30.86 -15.16
N PHE A 12 2.69 31.24 -15.44
CA PHE A 12 1.51 30.46 -15.08
C PHE A 12 1.55 29.03 -15.64
N LYS A 13 1.99 28.86 -16.90
CA LYS A 13 2.15 27.53 -17.50
C LYS A 13 3.16 26.68 -16.71
N LYS A 14 4.30 27.25 -16.31
CA LYS A 14 5.32 26.52 -15.52
C LYS A 14 4.76 26.13 -14.16
N GLU A 15 4.15 27.07 -13.44
CA GLU A 15 3.56 26.81 -12.12
C GLU A 15 2.49 25.70 -12.18
N LEU A 16 1.62 25.75 -13.19
CA LEU A 16 0.60 24.73 -13.41
C LEU A 16 1.21 23.34 -13.65
N PHE A 17 2.25 23.25 -14.48
CA PHE A 17 2.92 21.97 -14.76
C PHE A 17 3.65 21.43 -13.52
N ASP A 18 4.27 22.30 -12.72
CA ASP A 18 4.94 21.91 -11.48
C ASP A 18 3.94 21.41 -10.42
N GLU A 19 2.79 22.07 -10.27
CA GLU A 19 1.71 21.60 -9.39
C GLU A 19 1.12 20.27 -9.86
N LEU A 20 0.86 20.11 -11.16
CA LEU A 20 0.38 18.85 -11.73
C LEU A 20 1.39 17.72 -11.49
N GLN A 21 2.69 17.97 -11.69
CA GLN A 21 3.73 16.98 -11.40
C GLN A 21 3.77 16.59 -9.92
N LYS A 22 3.63 17.55 -9.00
CA LYS A 22 3.56 17.26 -7.56
C LYS A 22 2.37 16.36 -7.24
N VAL A 23 1.18 16.67 -7.75
CA VAL A 23 -0.02 15.84 -7.55
C VAL A 23 0.17 14.42 -8.11
N PHE A 24 0.78 14.29 -9.29
CA PHE A 24 1.07 12.97 -9.86
C PHE A 24 2.10 12.18 -9.04
N VAL A 25 3.17 12.82 -8.53
CA VAL A 25 4.19 12.17 -7.69
C VAL A 25 3.64 11.82 -6.30
N GLU A 26 2.75 12.64 -5.76
CA GLU A 26 2.12 12.39 -4.46
C GLU A 26 1.09 11.27 -4.55
N ASN A 27 0.37 11.18 -5.67
CA ASN A 27 -0.49 10.04 -5.99
C ASN A 27 0.34 8.79 -6.32
N SER A 28 1.50 8.90 -6.96
CA SER A 28 2.39 7.75 -7.21
C SER A 28 3.03 7.24 -5.92
N LYS A 29 3.37 8.11 -4.96
CA LYS A 29 3.81 7.68 -3.62
C LYS A 29 2.71 6.96 -2.82
N ASN A 30 1.44 7.19 -3.14
CA ASN A 30 0.30 6.45 -2.58
C ASN A 30 -0.01 5.16 -3.38
N LEU A 31 0.38 5.08 -4.65
CA LEU A 31 0.29 3.88 -5.48
C LEU A 31 1.46 2.93 -5.22
N ASP A 32 2.68 3.42 -4.98
CA ASP A 32 3.86 2.62 -4.60
C ASP A 32 3.69 1.91 -3.25
N LYS A 33 2.77 2.35 -2.39
CA LYS A 33 2.37 1.61 -1.18
C LYS A 33 1.44 0.43 -1.46
N ASN A 34 0.80 0.41 -2.62
CA ASN A 34 -0.10 -0.65 -3.07
C ASN A 34 0.49 -1.51 -4.21
N GLU A 35 1.68 -1.18 -4.70
CA GLU A 35 2.40 -1.91 -5.76
C GLU A 35 3.30 -3.05 -5.25
N ASN A 36 3.08 -3.55 -4.03
CA ASN A 36 3.63 -4.85 -3.64
C ASN A 36 2.85 -5.98 -4.31
N LYS A 37 3.15 -6.17 -5.59
CA LYS A 37 3.13 -7.47 -6.27
C LYS A 37 3.72 -8.52 -5.31
N TRP A 38 2.85 -9.25 -4.62
CA TRP A 38 3.14 -10.39 -3.76
C TRP A 38 3.80 -10.11 -2.38
N ASP A 39 3.12 -9.34 -1.53
CA ASP A 39 3.42 -9.31 -0.08
C ASP A 39 3.04 -10.62 0.64
N TRP A 40 3.82 -11.67 0.40
CA TRP A 40 3.78 -12.92 1.18
C TRP A 40 4.65 -12.77 2.43
N LEU A 41 4.03 -12.54 3.57
CA LEU A 41 4.74 -12.36 4.85
C LEU A 41 4.91 -13.68 5.60
N ARG A 42 6.02 -13.84 6.29
CA ARG A 42 6.27 -15.03 7.13
C ARG A 42 5.47 -14.95 8.42
N SER A 43 5.18 -16.12 9.02
CA SER A 43 4.49 -16.21 10.31
C SER A 43 5.06 -15.30 11.40
N LYS A 44 6.37 -15.04 11.41
CA LYS A 44 7.03 -14.17 12.40
C LYS A 44 6.66 -12.70 12.22
N GLU A 45 6.61 -12.23 10.98
CA GLU A 45 6.31 -10.84 10.64
C GLU A 45 4.84 -10.53 10.92
N ILE A 46 3.94 -11.43 10.52
CA ILE A 46 2.50 -11.25 10.72
C ILE A 46 2.11 -11.21 12.19
N ARG A 47 2.69 -12.10 13.00
CA ARG A 47 2.45 -12.09 14.46
C ARG A 47 2.87 -10.78 15.10
N LYS A 48 3.96 -10.16 14.60
CA LYS A 48 4.39 -8.84 15.06
C LYS A 48 3.47 -7.74 14.56
N LEU A 49 3.10 -7.77 13.27
CA LEU A 49 2.25 -6.77 12.63
C LEU A 49 0.87 -6.68 13.28
N LEU A 50 0.26 -7.84 13.56
CA LEU A 50 -1.10 -7.92 14.10
C LEU A 50 -1.13 -8.11 15.62
N ALA A 51 0.03 -8.18 16.28
CA ALA A 51 0.15 -8.50 17.70
C ALA A 51 -0.61 -9.77 18.13
N ILE A 52 -0.65 -10.80 17.28
CA ILE A 52 -1.38 -12.05 17.55
C ILE A 52 -0.49 -13.20 17.99
N SER A 53 -1.08 -14.14 18.73
CA SER A 53 -0.41 -15.37 19.14
C SER A 53 -0.19 -16.35 17.97
N PRO A 54 0.77 -17.29 18.08
CA PRO A 54 0.93 -18.37 17.09
C PRO A 54 -0.34 -19.22 16.90
N ALA A 55 -1.07 -19.49 17.99
CA ALA A 55 -2.32 -20.25 17.94
C ALA A 55 -3.40 -19.50 17.16
N THR A 56 -3.49 -18.18 17.33
CA THR A 56 -4.42 -17.32 16.57
C THR A 56 -4.12 -17.37 15.08
N LEU A 57 -2.86 -17.20 14.68
CA LEU A 57 -2.47 -17.26 13.26
C LEU A 57 -2.74 -18.66 12.67
N GLN A 58 -2.51 -19.71 13.44
CA GLN A 58 -2.85 -21.08 13.05
C GLN A 58 -4.36 -21.26 12.84
N ASN A 59 -5.20 -20.73 13.74
CA ASN A 59 -6.65 -20.79 13.60
C ASN A 59 -7.15 -20.04 12.37
N LEU A 60 -6.61 -18.85 12.08
CA LEU A 60 -6.93 -18.10 10.87
C LEU A 60 -6.60 -18.89 9.60
N ARG A 61 -5.47 -19.60 9.61
CA ARG A 61 -5.05 -20.46 8.50
C ARG A 61 -5.94 -21.69 8.33
N ILE A 62 -6.22 -22.41 9.42
CA ILE A 62 -7.04 -23.64 9.39
C ILE A 62 -8.48 -23.31 9.02
N GLY A 63 -9.00 -22.17 9.48
CA GLY A 63 -10.34 -21.69 9.11
C GLY A 63 -10.41 -21.03 7.73
N GLU A 64 -9.36 -21.14 6.90
CA GLU A 64 -9.28 -20.61 5.53
C GLU A 64 -9.63 -19.11 5.39
N LYS A 65 -9.52 -18.34 6.47
CA LYS A 65 -9.82 -16.89 6.48
C LYS A 65 -8.74 -16.08 5.77
N ILE A 66 -7.54 -16.63 5.63
CA ILE A 66 -6.38 -16.00 5.00
C ILE A 66 -5.72 -16.97 4.02
N ARG A 67 -5.32 -16.47 2.84
CA ARG A 67 -4.57 -17.30 1.89
C ARG A 67 -3.16 -17.53 2.44
N TYR A 68 -2.69 -18.77 2.30
CA TYR A 68 -1.36 -19.17 2.73
C TYR A 68 -0.63 -19.99 1.66
N LYS A 69 0.70 -20.00 1.75
CA LYS A 69 1.59 -20.88 0.98
C LYS A 69 2.57 -21.55 1.92
N LYS A 70 2.84 -22.83 1.70
CA LYS A 70 3.90 -23.57 2.39
C LYS A 70 5.10 -23.70 1.46
N ILE A 71 6.23 -23.16 1.87
CA ILE A 71 7.48 -23.20 1.10
C ILE A 71 8.58 -23.69 2.05
N LEU A 72 9.21 -24.82 1.73
CA LEU A 72 10.31 -25.40 2.52
C LEU A 72 9.99 -25.51 4.02
N GLY A 73 8.78 -25.94 4.36
CA GLY A 73 8.32 -26.09 5.75
C GLY A 73 7.88 -24.79 6.44
N SER A 74 8.10 -23.62 5.83
CA SER A 74 7.67 -22.33 6.34
C SER A 74 6.33 -21.89 5.73
N TYR A 75 5.50 -21.26 6.54
CA TYR A 75 4.23 -20.68 6.09
C TYR A 75 4.37 -19.19 5.80
N TYR A 76 3.77 -18.83 4.67
CA TYR A 76 3.67 -17.49 4.15
C TYR A 76 2.22 -17.13 3.97
N TYR A 77 1.84 -15.88 4.21
CA TYR A 77 0.44 -15.44 4.11
C TYR A 77 0.34 -14.14 3.33
N ASN A 78 -0.78 -13.97 2.67
CA ASN A 78 -1.07 -12.75 1.93
C ASN A 78 -1.36 -11.60 2.90
N ARG A 79 -0.62 -10.50 2.78
CA ARG A 79 -0.81 -9.31 3.61
C ARG A 79 -2.16 -8.63 3.39
N ASN A 80 -2.62 -8.53 2.14
CA ASN A 80 -3.87 -7.82 1.82
C ASN A 80 -5.08 -8.50 2.45
N ASP A 81 -5.10 -9.84 2.44
CA ASP A 81 -6.16 -10.61 3.11
C ASP A 81 -6.18 -10.33 4.63
N LEU A 82 -5.00 -10.17 5.24
CA LEU A 82 -4.90 -9.81 6.65
C LEU A 82 -5.41 -8.38 6.88
N GLU A 83 -4.98 -7.40 6.09
CA GLU A 83 -5.45 -6.02 6.25
C GLU A 83 -6.97 -5.90 6.06
N LEU A 84 -7.56 -6.66 5.13
CA LEU A 84 -9.01 -6.68 4.92
C LEU A 84 -9.76 -7.25 6.13
N LEU A 85 -9.26 -8.34 6.72
CA LEU A 85 -9.86 -8.94 7.91
C LEU A 85 -9.93 -7.98 9.10
N PHE A 86 -8.93 -7.12 9.27
CA PHE A 86 -8.88 -6.18 10.41
C PHE A 86 -9.47 -4.79 10.11
N LYS A 87 -9.72 -4.46 8.84
CA LYS A 87 -10.39 -3.20 8.45
C LYS A 87 -11.91 -3.26 8.56
N THR A 88 -12.51 -4.44 8.75
CA THR A 88 -13.97 -4.63 8.70
C THR A 88 -14.63 -4.48 10.09
N GLU A 89 -14.22 -3.47 10.88
CA GLU A 89 -14.94 -3.04 12.10
C GLU A 89 -15.46 -1.60 11.95
#